data_AF-A0A3A8YW70-F1
#
_entry.id   AF-A0A3A8YW70-F1
#
_cell.length_a   1.000
_cell.length_b   1.000
_cell.length_c   1.000
_cell.angle_alpha   90.00
_cell.angle_beta   90.00
_cell.angle_gamma   90.00
#
_symmetry.space_group_name_H-M   'P 1'
#
loop_
_entity.id
_entity.type
_entity.pdbx_description
1 polymer ?
#
loop_
_entity_poly.entity_id
_entity_poly.type
_entity_poly.pdbx_seq_one_letter_code
_entity_poly.pdbx_strand_id
1 'polypeptide(L)'
;MQHTHFVSVAGLVTNETGEVLLIKSPNRGWEYPGGMVEVGESLEIALYREIQEETGWFVKETVILDGGNVKIIAYEDRYRDDLIFMILEAKNALGRVPGLNNDLLDIKKNYMENGDMFWLAVDENDRVIGSVGYRSIDGTDEVWLHRLFVKYNHKHEGIGTQLLRTAEAYIKQIGKKTIKIHLGTP
;
A
#
# COMPACT_ATOMS: atom_id res chain seq x y z
N MET A 1 33.74 0.03 3.05
CA MET A 1 32.74 0.71 3.90
C MET A 1 31.92 -0.37 4.58
N GLN A 2 31.67 -0.23 5.88
CA GLN A 2 30.95 -1.23 6.68
C GLN A 2 29.47 -0.81 6.72
N HIS A 3 28.57 -1.57 6.06
CA HIS A 3 27.15 -1.27 6.03
C HIS A 3 26.49 -1.75 7.33
N THR A 4 25.76 -0.87 8.03
CA THR A 4 25.09 -1.18 9.31
C THR A 4 23.77 -1.94 9.14
N HIS A 5 23.20 -1.96 7.93
CA HIS A 5 21.97 -2.69 7.59
C HIS A 5 22.01 -3.14 6.13
N PHE A 6 21.39 -4.27 5.82
CA PHE A 6 21.18 -4.75 4.46
C PHE A 6 19.69 -5.03 4.22
N VAL A 7 19.25 -4.91 2.97
CA VAL A 7 17.90 -5.27 2.53
C VAL A 7 18.04 -6.49 1.63
N SER A 8 17.12 -7.45 1.74
CA SER A 8 17.09 -8.65 0.90
C SER A 8 15.73 -8.86 0.26
N VAL A 9 15.71 -9.56 -0.86
CA VAL A 9 14.51 -9.94 -1.62
C VAL A 9 14.45 -11.47 -1.76
N ALA A 10 13.26 -12.03 -1.90
CA ALA A 10 13.04 -13.44 -2.18
C ALA A 10 11.84 -13.62 -3.10
N GLY A 11 11.93 -14.56 -4.06
CA GLY A 11 10.93 -14.74 -5.12
C GLY A 11 10.21 -16.07 -5.05
N LEU A 12 8.88 -16.04 -4.95
CA LEU A 12 8.03 -17.20 -5.24
C LEU A 12 7.79 -17.25 -6.75
N VAL A 13 8.54 -18.09 -7.46
CA VAL A 13 8.41 -18.23 -8.92
C VAL A 13 7.63 -19.51 -9.22
N THR A 14 6.63 -19.41 -10.10
CA THR A 14 5.86 -20.56 -10.58
C THR A 14 5.92 -20.67 -12.09
N ASN A 15 5.83 -21.88 -12.61
CA ASN A 15 5.62 -22.12 -14.03
C ASN A 15 4.11 -22.21 -14.37
N GLU A 16 3.79 -22.41 -15.64
CA GLU A 16 2.41 -22.50 -16.14
C GLU A 16 1.61 -23.68 -15.55
N THR A 17 2.29 -24.69 -15.00
CA THR A 17 1.66 -25.84 -14.34
C THR A 17 1.53 -25.66 -12.83
N GLY A 18 1.93 -24.52 -12.28
CA GLY A 18 1.86 -24.20 -10.85
C GLY A 18 2.98 -24.81 -10.01
N GLU A 19 4.04 -25.33 -10.63
CA GLU A 19 5.21 -25.84 -9.91
C GLU A 19 6.08 -24.68 -9.44
N VAL A 20 6.60 -24.79 -8.22
CA VAL A 20 7.39 -23.72 -7.58
C VAL A 20 8.89 -23.95 -7.81
N LEU A 21 9.59 -22.90 -8.24
CA LEU A 21 11.05 -22.91 -8.34
C LEU A 21 11.68 -22.74 -6.95
N LEU A 22 12.51 -23.71 -6.57
CA LEU A 22 13.29 -23.67 -5.35
C LEU A 22 14.76 -23.92 -5.67
N ILE A 23 15.65 -23.26 -4.94
CA ILE A 23 17.08 -23.53 -4.95
C ILE A 23 17.44 -24.41 -3.76
N LYS A 24 18.48 -25.23 -3.89
CA LYS A 24 18.96 -26.09 -2.80
C LYS A 24 20.28 -25.58 -2.25
N SER A 25 20.21 -24.83 -1.16
CA SER A 25 21.36 -24.35 -0.42
C SER A 25 22.07 -25.49 0.32
N PRO A 26 23.41 -25.62 0.25
CA PRO A 26 24.16 -26.70 0.89
C PRO A 26 23.90 -26.83 2.40
N ASN A 27 23.70 -25.70 3.08
CA ASN A 27 23.57 -25.64 4.54
C ASN A 27 22.12 -25.48 5.03
N ARG A 28 21.22 -24.96 4.18
CA ARG A 28 19.86 -24.54 4.58
C ARG A 28 18.75 -25.38 3.94
N GLY A 29 19.08 -26.22 2.96
CA GLY A 29 18.10 -27.03 2.26
C GLY A 29 17.40 -26.25 1.14
N TRP A 30 16.13 -26.54 0.90
CA TRP A 30 15.37 -25.91 -0.17
C TRP A 30 14.88 -24.52 0.23
N GLU A 31 15.13 -23.52 -0.60
CA GLU A 31 14.83 -22.11 -0.36
C GLU A 31 14.26 -21.46 -1.62
N TYR A 32 13.59 -20.32 -1.45
CA TYR A 32 13.25 -19.46 -2.57
C TYR A 32 14.51 -18.77 -3.10
N PRO A 33 14.63 -18.56 -4.42
CA PRO A 33 15.71 -17.75 -4.96
C PRO A 33 15.61 -16.31 -4.47
N GLY A 34 16.75 -15.67 -4.23
CA GLY A 34 16.81 -14.29 -3.77
C GLY A 34 18.05 -13.98 -2.95
N GLY A 35 18.33 -12.68 -2.82
CA GLY A 35 19.54 -12.22 -2.17
C GLY A 35 19.50 -10.74 -1.81
N MET A 36 20.68 -10.15 -1.72
CA MET A 36 20.84 -8.80 -1.18
C MET A 36 20.56 -7.76 -2.25
N VAL A 37 19.84 -6.70 -1.87
CA VAL A 37 19.61 -5.54 -2.75
C VAL A 37 20.89 -4.70 -2.77
N GLU A 38 21.40 -4.44 -3.97
CA GLU A 38 22.58 -3.59 -4.13
C GLU A 38 22.25 -2.10 -3.99
N VAL A 39 23.25 -1.30 -3.64
CA VAL A 39 23.06 0.14 -3.42
C VAL A 39 22.71 0.82 -4.75
N GLY A 40 21.53 1.45 -4.79
CA GLY A 40 21.03 2.15 -5.97
C GLY A 40 20.14 1.29 -6.88
N GLU A 41 19.94 0.02 -6.53
CA GLU A 41 19.03 -0.90 -7.22
C GLU A 41 17.62 -0.83 -6.63
N SER A 42 16.58 -1.09 -7.45
CA SER A 42 15.21 -1.27 -6.94
C SER A 42 15.00 -2.71 -6.47
N LEU A 43 14.00 -2.97 -5.61
CA LEU A 43 13.67 -4.33 -5.16
C LEU A 43 13.36 -5.28 -6.31
N GLU A 44 12.68 -4.78 -7.34
CA GLU A 44 12.32 -5.56 -8.53
C GLU A 44 13.57 -5.94 -9.32
N ILE A 45 14.46 -4.98 -9.59
CA ILE A 45 15.70 -5.24 -10.35
C ILE A 45 16.58 -6.23 -9.57
N ALA A 46 16.72 -6.04 -8.25
CA ALA A 46 17.46 -6.96 -7.39
C ALA A 46 16.87 -8.37 -7.45
N LEU A 47 15.55 -8.51 -7.39
CA LEU A 47 14.89 -9.80 -7.42
C LEU A 47 15.08 -10.51 -8.76
N TYR A 48 14.94 -9.80 -9.89
CA TYR A 48 15.20 -10.37 -11.22
C TYR A 48 16.65 -10.81 -11.37
N ARG A 49 17.59 -9.99 -10.91
CA ARG A 49 19.03 -10.28 -10.94
C ARG A 49 19.35 -11.53 -10.12
N GLU A 50 18.92 -11.58 -8.85
CA GLU A 50 19.19 -12.71 -7.96
C GLU A 50 18.60 -14.02 -8.49
N ILE A 51 17.35 -14.01 -8.99
CA ILE A 51 16.75 -15.21 -9.59
C ILE A 51 17.54 -15.65 -10.81
N GLN A 52 17.96 -14.72 -11.67
CA GLN A 52 18.75 -15.05 -12.85
C GLN A 52 20.11 -15.62 -12.46
N GLU A 53 20.80 -15.04 -11.49
CA GLU A 53 22.13 -15.47 -11.03
C GLU A 53 22.08 -16.86 -10.38
N GLU A 54 21.08 -17.13 -9.53
CA GLU A 54 20.99 -18.39 -8.80
C GLU A 54 20.38 -19.54 -9.61
N THR A 55 19.51 -19.23 -10.58
CA THR A 55 18.69 -20.24 -11.27
C THR A 55 18.90 -20.29 -12.79
N GLY A 56 19.44 -19.23 -13.39
CA GLY A 56 19.59 -19.08 -14.84
C GLY A 56 18.30 -18.73 -15.59
N TRP A 57 17.17 -18.56 -14.90
CA TRP A 57 15.87 -18.31 -15.52
C TRP A 57 15.52 -16.83 -15.56
N PHE A 58 14.77 -16.45 -16.60
CA PHE A 58 14.17 -15.12 -16.73
C PHE A 58 12.70 -15.16 -16.31
N VAL A 59 12.35 -14.35 -15.31
CA VAL A 59 10.97 -14.18 -14.88
C VAL A 59 10.30 -13.13 -15.77
N LYS A 60 9.15 -13.48 -16.35
CA LYS A 60 8.43 -12.60 -17.28
C LYS A 60 7.57 -11.57 -16.57
N GLU A 61 6.98 -11.94 -15.43
CA GLU A 61 6.06 -11.11 -14.67
C GLU A 61 6.30 -11.33 -13.19
N THR A 62 6.40 -10.24 -12.43
CA THR A 62 6.52 -10.28 -10.97
C THR A 62 5.40 -9.48 -10.36
N VAL A 63 4.74 -10.07 -9.36
CA VAL A 63 3.88 -9.36 -8.43
C VAL A 63 4.65 -9.23 -7.14
N ILE A 64 4.91 -8.01 -6.69
CA ILE A 64 5.37 -7.80 -5.32
C ILE A 64 4.21 -8.21 -4.42
N LEU A 65 4.41 -9.26 -3.63
CA LEU A 65 3.48 -9.67 -2.59
C LEU A 65 3.57 -8.68 -1.43
N ASP A 66 3.13 -7.45 -1.69
CA ASP A 66 2.70 -6.52 -0.66
C ASP A 66 1.43 -7.14 -0.05
N GLY A 67 1.52 -7.58 1.20
CA GLY A 67 0.57 -8.48 1.86
C GLY A 67 -0.92 -8.26 1.53
N GLY A 68 -1.59 -9.40 1.27
CA GLY A 68 -3.04 -9.51 1.09
C GLY A 68 -3.52 -9.16 -0.33
N ASN A 69 -4.51 -9.92 -0.83
CA ASN A 69 -5.29 -9.51 -2.01
C ASN A 69 -6.14 -8.29 -1.64
N VAL A 70 -5.55 -7.10 -1.70
CA VAL A 70 -6.19 -5.85 -1.34
C VAL A 70 -6.70 -5.17 -2.61
N LYS A 71 -7.97 -4.80 -2.61
CA LYS A 71 -8.57 -4.01 -3.69
C LYS A 71 -8.71 -2.56 -3.24
N ILE A 72 -8.25 -1.62 -4.07
CA ILE A 72 -8.52 -0.21 -3.85
C ILE A 72 -9.78 0.17 -4.60
N ILE A 73 -10.80 0.62 -3.87
CA ILE A 73 -12.11 1.00 -4.41
C ILE A 73 -12.44 2.44 -4.03
N ALA A 74 -13.29 3.11 -4.82
CA ALA A 74 -13.90 4.35 -4.39
C ALA A 74 -14.87 4.06 -3.23
N TYR A 75 -15.02 5.01 -2.29
CA TYR A 75 -15.93 4.84 -1.18
C TYR A 75 -17.39 4.69 -1.64
N GLU A 76 -18.12 3.82 -0.96
CA GLU A 76 -19.57 3.68 -1.11
C GLU A 76 -20.22 3.65 0.28
N ASP A 77 -21.45 4.13 0.40
CA ASP A 77 -22.15 4.24 1.69
C ASP A 77 -22.30 2.89 2.41
N ARG A 78 -22.28 1.77 1.67
CA ARG A 78 -22.30 0.42 2.24
C ARG A 78 -21.11 0.10 3.15
N TYR A 79 -19.99 0.80 2.97
CA TYR A 79 -18.77 0.62 3.76
C TYR A 79 -18.63 1.60 4.93
N ARG A 80 -19.62 2.48 5.15
CA ARG A 80 -19.55 3.55 6.16
C ARG A 80 -19.21 3.02 7.55
N ASP A 81 -19.95 2.02 8.01
CA ASP A 81 -19.78 1.49 9.36
C ASP A 81 -18.42 0.79 9.50
N ASP A 82 -18.01 0.04 8.48
CA ASP A 82 -16.72 -0.66 8.50
C ASP A 82 -15.52 0.29 8.48
N LEU A 83 -15.62 1.39 7.71
CA LEU A 83 -14.65 2.48 7.75
C LEU A 83 -14.55 3.12 9.14
N ILE A 84 -15.68 3.38 9.80
CA ILE A 84 -15.70 3.94 11.16
C ILE A 84 -15.02 2.99 12.13
N PHE A 85 -15.37 1.69 12.10
CA PHE A 85 -14.73 0.70 12.96
C PHE A 85 -13.22 0.61 12.71
N MET A 86 -12.79 0.53 11.45
CA MET A 86 -11.38 0.49 11.09
C MET A 86 -10.61 1.72 11.61
N ILE A 87 -11.16 2.94 11.47
CA ILE A 87 -10.51 4.16 11.96
C ILE A 87 -10.44 4.18 13.49
N LEU A 88 -11.50 3.74 14.18
CA LEU A 88 -11.50 3.66 15.64
C LEU A 88 -10.46 2.65 16.14
N GLU A 89 -10.38 1.47 15.51
CA GLU A 89 -9.34 0.47 15.80
C GLU A 89 -7.94 1.03 15.57
N ALA A 90 -7.71 1.70 14.43
CA ALA A 90 -6.42 2.30 14.12
C ALA A 90 -6.03 3.41 15.12
N LYS A 91 -6.98 4.22 15.59
CA LYS A 91 -6.73 5.26 16.61
C LYS A 91 -6.45 4.68 18.00
N ASN A 92 -7.19 3.64 18.39
CA ASN A 92 -6.96 2.94 19.65
C ASN A 92 -5.58 2.28 19.68
N ALA A 93 -5.15 1.66 18.57
CA ALA A 93 -3.80 1.09 18.44
C ALA A 93 -2.69 2.15 18.56
N LEU A 94 -2.99 3.43 18.29
CA LEU A 94 -2.06 4.56 18.45
C LEU A 94 -2.14 5.23 19.84
N GLY A 95 -2.94 4.68 20.77
CA GLY A 95 -3.11 5.26 22.11
C GLY A 95 -3.80 6.63 22.13
N ARG A 96 -4.50 7.01 21.05
CA ARG A 96 -5.22 8.28 20.95
C ARG A 96 -6.67 8.10 21.41
N VAL A 97 -7.23 9.11 22.09
CA VAL A 97 -8.65 9.12 22.46
C VAL A 97 -9.50 8.97 21.19
N PRO A 98 -10.44 8.02 21.13
CA PRO A 98 -11.27 7.79 19.94
C PRO A 98 -12.26 8.96 19.77
N GLY A 99 -11.80 10.02 19.09
CA GLY A 99 -12.67 11.04 18.51
C GLY A 99 -12.84 10.75 17.03
N LEU A 100 -14.07 10.65 16.54
CA LEU A 100 -14.34 10.65 15.10
C LEU A 100 -14.50 12.10 14.65
N ASN A 101 -13.88 12.47 13.53
CA ASN A 101 -14.08 13.80 12.98
C ASN A 101 -15.40 13.81 12.20
N ASN A 102 -16.16 14.91 12.27
CA ASN A 102 -17.50 15.01 11.67
C ASN A 102 -17.51 14.78 10.15
N ASP A 103 -16.38 14.98 9.47
CA ASP A 103 -16.25 14.74 8.03
C ASP A 103 -16.37 13.26 7.64
N LEU A 104 -16.03 12.35 8.58
CA LEU A 104 -16.12 10.91 8.39
C LEU A 104 -17.53 10.37 8.62
N LEU A 105 -18.42 11.18 9.21
CA LEU A 105 -19.82 10.80 9.42
C LEU A 105 -20.62 10.87 8.12
N ASP A 106 -20.20 11.68 7.15
CA ASP A 106 -20.88 11.84 5.86
C ASP A 106 -19.85 12.08 4.74
N ILE A 107 -19.18 11.00 4.32
CA ILE A 107 -18.12 11.07 3.31
C ILE A 107 -18.67 11.59 1.98
N LYS A 108 -19.87 11.16 1.59
CA LYS A 108 -20.49 11.54 0.33
C LYS A 108 -20.67 13.05 0.22
N LYS A 109 -21.26 13.66 1.26
CA LYS A 109 -21.45 15.12 1.31
C LYS A 109 -20.14 15.90 1.41
N ASN A 110 -19.18 15.42 2.19
CA ASN A 110 -17.95 16.17 2.45
C ASN A 110 -16.91 16.06 1.32
N TYR A 111 -16.97 15.01 0.51
CA TYR A 111 -16.00 14.73 -0.54
C TYR A 111 -16.64 14.67 -1.92
N MET A 112 -17.51 13.68 -2.12
CA MET A 112 -17.99 13.33 -3.46
C MET A 112 -18.84 14.43 -4.09
N GLU A 113 -19.69 15.10 -3.31
CA GLU A 113 -20.52 16.20 -3.79
C GLU A 113 -19.71 17.43 -4.22
N ASN A 114 -18.48 17.58 -3.71
CA ASN A 114 -17.56 18.67 -4.05
C ASN A 114 -16.58 18.30 -5.18
N GLY A 115 -16.71 17.11 -5.79
CA GLY A 115 -15.78 16.62 -6.81
C GLY A 115 -14.46 16.08 -6.26
N ASP A 116 -14.38 15.86 -4.95
CA ASP A 116 -13.26 15.21 -4.29
C ASP A 116 -13.48 13.69 -4.19
N MET A 117 -12.41 12.93 -3.93
CA MET A 117 -12.51 11.47 -3.82
C MET A 117 -12.03 10.95 -2.47
N PHE A 118 -12.60 9.81 -2.13
CA PHE A 118 -12.24 9.01 -0.98
C PHE A 118 -12.13 7.55 -1.43
N TRP A 119 -11.01 6.90 -1.12
CA TRP A 119 -10.74 5.52 -1.46
C TRP A 119 -10.60 4.66 -0.21
N LEU A 120 -10.97 3.40 -0.38
CA LEU A 120 -10.88 2.34 0.62
C LEU A 120 -9.98 1.24 0.09
N ALA A 121 -9.17 0.68 0.98
CA ALA A 121 -8.53 -0.61 0.78
C ALA A 121 -9.43 -1.67 1.42
N VAL A 122 -9.90 -2.63 0.61
CA VAL A 122 -10.72 -3.75 1.07
C VAL A 122 -10.00 -5.07 0.90
N ASP A 123 -10.13 -5.96 1.88
CA ASP A 123 -9.58 -7.32 1.82
C ASP A 123 -10.48 -8.28 1.01
N GLU A 124 -10.08 -9.54 0.95
CA GLU A 124 -10.82 -10.62 0.27
C GLU A 124 -12.20 -10.91 0.87
N ASN A 125 -12.45 -10.50 2.11
CA ASN A 125 -13.72 -10.67 2.82
C ASN A 125 -14.63 -9.44 2.72
N ASP A 126 -14.31 -8.50 1.81
CA ASP A 126 -15.03 -7.23 1.64
C ASP A 126 -14.96 -6.34 2.89
N ARG A 127 -13.88 -6.46 3.69
CA ARG A 127 -13.66 -5.64 4.89
C ARG A 127 -12.69 -4.50 4.63
N VAL A 128 -13.00 -3.34 5.18
CA VAL A 128 -12.15 -2.15 5.09
C VAL A 128 -10.93 -2.31 5.99
N ILE A 129 -9.75 -2.30 5.38
CA ILE A 129 -8.44 -2.40 6.07
C ILE A 129 -7.59 -1.14 5.93
N GLY A 130 -8.02 -0.18 5.11
CA GLY A 130 -7.39 1.12 5.00
C GLY A 130 -8.24 2.15 4.25
N SER A 131 -7.85 3.41 4.34
CA SER A 131 -8.53 4.53 3.68
C SER A 131 -7.56 5.63 3.29
N VAL A 132 -7.92 6.43 2.28
CA VAL A 132 -7.31 7.73 2.00
C VAL A 132 -8.34 8.63 1.32
N GLY A 133 -8.31 9.93 1.62
CA GLY A 133 -9.13 10.91 0.92
C GLY A 133 -8.33 12.15 0.59
N TYR A 134 -8.71 12.84 -0.47
CA TYR A 134 -8.18 14.17 -0.77
C TYR A 134 -9.29 15.22 -0.72
N ARG A 135 -8.92 16.49 -0.56
CA ARG A 135 -9.78 17.64 -0.83
C ARG A 135 -9.10 18.65 -1.72
N SER A 136 -9.82 19.17 -2.69
CA SER A 136 -9.34 20.26 -3.53
C SER A 136 -9.24 21.56 -2.75
N ILE A 137 -8.24 22.39 -3.09
CA ILE A 137 -8.20 23.77 -2.64
C ILE A 137 -8.80 24.63 -3.77
N ASP A 138 -9.85 25.36 -3.44
CA ASP A 138 -10.60 26.15 -4.41
C ASP A 138 -9.74 27.22 -5.06
N GLY A 139 -9.84 27.34 -6.39
CA GLY A 139 -9.08 28.32 -7.17
C GLY A 139 -7.60 28.00 -7.33
N THR A 140 -7.12 26.82 -6.91
CA THR A 140 -5.71 26.42 -7.07
C THR A 140 -5.56 25.04 -7.74
N ASP A 141 -4.33 24.70 -8.12
CA ASP A 141 -3.94 23.37 -8.59
C ASP A 141 -3.46 22.46 -7.44
N GLU A 142 -3.81 22.80 -6.21
CA GLU A 142 -3.39 22.09 -5.01
C GLU A 142 -4.53 21.25 -4.39
N VAL A 143 -4.14 20.22 -3.64
CA VAL A 143 -5.05 19.38 -2.86
C VAL A 143 -4.49 19.10 -1.47
N TRP A 144 -5.37 18.87 -0.49
CA TRP A 144 -5.03 18.29 0.81
C TRP A 144 -5.26 16.79 0.78
N LEU A 145 -4.22 15.99 1.04
CA LEU A 145 -4.36 14.55 1.27
C LEU A 145 -4.37 14.27 2.77
N HIS A 146 -5.35 13.50 3.20
CA HIS A 146 -5.60 13.24 4.62
C HIS A 146 -6.30 11.89 4.80
N ARG A 147 -6.59 11.54 6.06
CA ARG A 147 -7.32 10.29 6.40
C ARG A 147 -6.64 9.03 5.86
N LEU A 148 -5.31 9.09 5.68
CA LEU A 148 -4.51 7.92 5.39
C LEU A 148 -4.44 7.06 6.65
N PHE A 149 -5.26 6.02 6.70
CA PHE A 149 -5.31 5.07 7.80
C PHE A 149 -5.12 3.66 7.23
N VAL A 150 -4.38 2.83 7.97
CA VAL A 150 -4.20 1.40 7.69
C VAL A 150 -4.32 0.66 9.02
N LYS A 151 -5.09 -0.41 9.04
CA LYS A 151 -5.31 -1.25 10.22
C LYS A 151 -3.97 -1.80 10.73
N TYR A 152 -3.77 -1.82 12.05
CA TYR A 152 -2.46 -2.12 12.66
C TYR A 152 -1.94 -3.51 12.30
N ASN A 153 -2.82 -4.51 12.28
CA ASN A 153 -2.50 -5.91 11.95
C ASN A 153 -2.19 -6.14 10.46
N HIS A 154 -2.41 -5.13 9.61
CA HIS A 154 -2.08 -5.13 8.18
C HIS A 154 -1.01 -4.08 7.83
N LYS A 155 -0.25 -3.61 8.82
CA LYS A 155 0.88 -2.70 8.57
C LYS A 155 2.05 -3.49 7.98
N HIS A 156 2.83 -2.81 7.14
CA HIS A 156 3.96 -3.37 6.39
C HIS A 156 3.56 -4.35 5.27
N GLU A 157 2.28 -4.36 4.90
CA GLU A 157 1.73 -5.10 3.76
C GLU A 157 1.59 -4.22 2.49
N GLY A 158 2.25 -3.06 2.43
CA GLY A 158 2.19 -2.17 1.27
C GLY A 158 0.85 -1.45 1.01
N ILE A 159 -0.20 -1.72 1.78
CA ILE A 159 -1.54 -1.11 1.62
C ILE A 159 -1.51 0.42 1.59
N GLY A 160 -0.74 1.03 2.50
CA GLY A 160 -0.59 2.49 2.54
C GLY A 160 0.04 3.04 1.26
N THR A 161 1.02 2.33 0.70
CA THR A 161 1.66 2.66 -0.57
C THR A 161 0.68 2.57 -1.72
N GLN A 162 -0.13 1.51 -1.76
CA GLN A 162 -1.15 1.33 -2.80
C GLN A 162 -2.20 2.44 -2.76
N LEU A 163 -2.74 2.74 -1.57
CA LEU A 163 -3.68 3.86 -1.36
C LEU A 163 -3.10 5.19 -1.82
N LEU A 164 -1.85 5.49 -1.44
CA LEU A 164 -1.20 6.74 -1.81
C LEU A 164 -0.99 6.83 -3.33
N ARG A 165 -0.49 5.76 -3.97
CA ARG A 165 -0.29 5.72 -5.42
C ARG A 165 -1.60 5.90 -6.19
N THR A 166 -2.69 5.26 -5.74
CA THR A 166 -4.01 5.45 -6.35
C THR A 166 -4.46 6.90 -6.27
N ALA A 167 -4.32 7.52 -5.10
CA ALA A 167 -4.69 8.92 -4.92
C ALA A 167 -3.82 9.84 -5.81
N GLU A 168 -2.49 9.67 -5.79
CA GLU A 168 -1.54 10.45 -6.59
C GLU A 168 -1.81 10.35 -8.10
N ALA A 169 -2.04 9.14 -8.60
CA ALA A 169 -2.35 8.90 -10.01
C ALA A 169 -3.63 9.64 -10.43
N TYR A 170 -4.68 9.56 -9.61
CA TYR A 170 -5.94 10.25 -9.88
C TYR A 170 -5.78 11.78 -9.80
N ILE A 171 -5.13 12.30 -8.75
CA ILE A 171 -4.87 13.73 -8.55
C ILE A 171 -4.09 14.31 -9.74
N LYS A 172 -3.11 13.57 -10.25
CA LYS A 172 -2.34 13.95 -11.44
C LYS A 172 -3.21 13.95 -12.70
N GLN A 173 -4.10 12.97 -12.84
CA GLN A 173 -5.03 12.87 -13.98
C GLN A 173 -5.99 14.08 -14.06
N ILE A 174 -6.47 14.57 -12.91
CA ILE A 174 -7.34 15.75 -12.83
C ILE A 174 -6.57 17.08 -12.92
N GLY A 175 -5.27 17.05 -13.19
CA GLY A 175 -4.45 18.23 -13.47
C GLY A 175 -3.95 19.00 -12.23
N LYS A 176 -4.08 18.43 -11.03
CA LYS A 176 -3.54 19.01 -9.79
C LYS A 176 -2.04 18.73 -9.70
N LYS A 177 -1.26 19.70 -9.24
CA LYS A 177 0.22 19.66 -9.24
C LYS A 177 0.84 19.49 -7.87
N THR A 178 0.13 19.83 -6.80
CA THR A 178 0.70 19.83 -5.45
C THR A 178 -0.23 19.14 -4.47
N ILE A 179 0.33 18.17 -3.74
CA ILE A 179 -0.34 17.46 -2.66
C ILE A 179 0.22 17.97 -1.34
N LYS A 180 -0.64 18.55 -0.51
CA LYS A 180 -0.32 18.98 0.85
C LYS A 180 -0.76 17.90 1.82
N ILE A 181 0.14 17.51 2.73
CA ILE A 181 -0.12 16.51 3.77
C ILE A 181 0.12 17.16 5.13
N HIS A 182 -0.81 16.99 6.06
CA HIS A 182 -0.63 17.43 7.44
C HIS A 182 -0.36 16.23 8.34
N LEU A 183 0.88 16.12 8.85
CA LEU A 183 1.31 15.01 9.72
C LEU A 183 0.97 15.23 11.21
N GLY A 184 0.20 16.27 11.51
CA GLY A 184 -0.04 16.75 12.87
C GLY A 184 1.09 17.67 13.34
N THR A 185 0.79 18.56 14.28
CA THR A 185 1.81 19.24 15.07
C THR A 185 2.42 18.26 16.08
N PRO A 186 3.75 18.27 16.28
CA PRO A 186 4.41 17.42 17.27
C PRO A 186 3.92 17.67 18.70
#